data_AF-A0AAV3XSU3-F1
#
_entry.id   AF-A0AAV3XSU3-F1
#
_cell.length_a   1.000
_cell.length_b   1.000
_cell.length_c   1.000
_cell.angle_alpha   90.00
_cell.angle_beta   90.00
_cell.angle_gamma   90.00
#
_symmetry.space_group_name_H-M   'P 1'
#
loop_
_entity.id
_entity.type
_entity.pdbx_description
1 polymer ?
#
loop_
_entity_poly.entity_id
_entity_poly.type
_entity_poly.pdbx_seq_one_letter_code
_entity_poly.pdbx_strand_id
1 'polypeptide(L)'
;MYYTKDTAWVSPYRKLCHQPMQNRIRVLRTERQWSQAQLAERLGVSRQTINALEVGKYDPSLPLALKIAQLFGTPIEAIFSPEEGTMFAQQSPFNFPNLPDASLFYRFTPRAVKVIKLAQKEARRLGHHFVGTEQILLGLIEEGTGVAAQVLKAAGIHFRPTRIEVEKIIGRGNRITSIGMPFTPRAKLLLICAAESASELGHFYIDTENLLLGLLRGNKQNRLEGQVEGVAVVVLKQLGVDLELLEQQVLQVAPRGADLGIAAQIESQINSAKQAASLVESTDNSTTDFASAEISARFCGLLFAWIEPRQLGRVIGDRTEFHLPDGEVLTPRIAFVAANRLKRVPRIYPELAPDMFVEIKSAFDQLPRLQEKVQQAIALGVKVGLLIDPDGQTVTMYRPDGAVTTLRDRDVLTVPELLSGWELPVSNLWSPMF
;
A
#
# COMPACT_ATOMS: atom_id res chain seq x y z
N MET A 1 25.60 -37.70 -21.65
CA MET A 1 27.05 -37.57 -21.90
C MET A 1 27.23 -37.11 -23.34
N TYR A 2 27.59 -35.84 -23.58
CA TYR A 2 28.24 -35.36 -24.81
C TYR A 2 29.08 -34.13 -24.43
N TYR A 3 30.40 -34.32 -24.37
CA TYR A 3 31.42 -33.29 -24.23
C TYR A 3 32.31 -33.39 -25.46
N THR A 4 32.55 -32.28 -26.15
CA THR A 4 33.67 -32.11 -27.08
C THR A 4 34.70 -31.19 -26.44
N LYS A 5 35.98 -31.55 -26.53
CA LYS A 5 37.08 -31.14 -25.66
C LYS A 5 37.66 -29.72 -25.87
N ASP A 6 37.09 -28.90 -26.76
CA ASP A 6 37.79 -27.69 -27.27
C ASP A 6 37.02 -26.37 -27.20
N THR A 7 36.01 -26.24 -26.33
CA THR A 7 35.40 -24.93 -26.05
C THR A 7 35.51 -24.60 -24.57
N ALA A 8 36.37 -23.63 -24.23
CA ALA A 8 36.36 -23.00 -22.92
C ALA A 8 34.93 -22.56 -22.59
N TRP A 9 34.39 -23.00 -21.47
CA TRP A 9 33.05 -22.65 -21.03
C TRP A 9 33.00 -21.14 -20.76
N VAL A 10 32.45 -20.38 -21.71
CA VAL A 10 32.08 -18.98 -21.48
C VAL A 10 30.67 -19.01 -20.91
N SER A 11 30.53 -18.59 -19.65
CA SER A 11 29.23 -18.48 -18.99
C SER A 11 28.22 -17.78 -19.90
N PRO A 12 27.05 -18.38 -20.18
CA PRO A 12 25.98 -17.74 -20.96
C PRO A 12 25.52 -16.41 -20.35
N TYR A 13 25.78 -16.20 -19.06
CA TYR A 13 25.44 -15.00 -18.31
C TYR A 13 26.42 -13.84 -18.49
N ARG A 14 27.59 -14.05 -19.12
CA ARG A 14 28.56 -12.96 -19.33
C ARG A 14 28.10 -11.93 -20.38
N LYS A 15 27.05 -12.25 -21.13
CA LYS A 15 26.44 -11.39 -22.16
C LYS A 15 24.98 -11.00 -21.86
N LEU A 16 24.51 -11.17 -20.61
CA LEU A 16 23.35 -10.42 -20.14
C LEU A 16 23.86 -9.04 -19.73
N CYS A 17 23.70 -8.11 -20.66
CA CYS A 17 24.16 -6.73 -20.61
C CYS A 17 23.81 -6.07 -19.28
N HIS A 18 24.82 -5.78 -18.45
CA HIS A 18 24.64 -4.80 -17.38
C HIS A 18 24.40 -3.46 -18.07
N GLN A 19 23.15 -2.99 -18.07
CA GLN A 19 22.90 -1.60 -18.41
C GLN A 19 23.54 -0.74 -17.32
N PRO A 20 24.36 0.26 -17.67
CA PRO A 20 25.01 1.10 -16.67
C PRO A 20 23.96 1.83 -15.83
N MET A 21 24.16 1.89 -14.52
CA MET A 21 23.25 2.57 -13.61
C MET A 21 23.20 4.06 -13.94
N GLN A 22 22.02 4.54 -14.34
CA GLN A 22 21.79 5.95 -14.62
C GLN A 22 21.89 6.75 -13.32
N ASN A 23 22.40 7.98 -13.39
CA ASN A 23 22.52 8.80 -12.18
C ASN A 23 22.39 10.31 -12.42
N ARG A 24 22.08 11.05 -11.35
CA ARG A 24 21.93 12.52 -11.35
C ARG A 24 23.06 13.25 -10.64
N ILE A 25 24.18 12.59 -10.37
CA ILE A 25 25.29 13.15 -9.58
C ILE A 25 25.78 14.47 -10.18
N ARG A 26 25.93 14.53 -11.51
CA ARG A 26 26.37 15.75 -12.20
C ARG A 26 25.43 16.93 -11.97
N VAL A 27 24.12 16.68 -12.00
CA VAL A 27 23.09 17.71 -11.78
C VAL A 27 23.14 18.21 -10.34
N LEU A 28 23.09 17.30 -9.36
CA LEU A 28 23.12 17.61 -7.93
C LEU A 28 24.42 18.35 -7.52
N ARG A 29 25.54 17.96 -8.15
CA ARG A 29 26.82 18.62 -7.94
C ARG A 29 26.82 20.04 -8.50
N THR A 30 26.27 20.25 -9.69
CA THR A 30 26.19 21.57 -10.32
C THR A 30 25.25 22.52 -9.57
N GLU A 31 24.11 22.04 -9.07
CA GLU A 31 23.19 22.83 -8.22
C GLU A 31 23.88 23.39 -6.97
N ARG A 32 24.81 22.62 -6.42
CA ARG A 32 25.64 23.03 -5.26
C ARG A 32 26.93 23.75 -5.63
N GLN A 33 27.14 24.07 -6.90
CA GLN A 33 28.34 24.70 -7.45
C GLN A 33 29.65 23.96 -7.09
N TRP A 34 29.59 22.64 -6.98
CA TRP A 34 30.75 21.82 -6.64
C TRP A 34 31.50 21.33 -7.89
N SER A 35 32.82 21.25 -7.81
CA SER A 35 33.65 20.56 -8.80
C SER A 35 33.69 19.04 -8.54
N GLN A 36 34.03 18.23 -9.54
CA GLN A 36 34.18 16.78 -9.36
C GLN A 36 35.20 16.46 -8.24
N ALA A 37 36.27 17.26 -8.12
CA ALA A 37 37.29 17.09 -7.08
C ALA A 37 36.73 17.40 -5.68
N GLN A 38 35.93 18.46 -5.55
CA GLN A 38 35.28 18.85 -4.29
C GLN A 38 34.26 17.80 -3.82
N LEU A 39 33.53 17.18 -4.74
CA LEU A 39 32.63 16.07 -4.43
C LEU A 39 33.42 14.82 -4.02
N ALA A 40 34.52 14.52 -4.71
CA ALA A 40 35.38 13.39 -4.43
C ALA A 40 36.00 13.48 -3.02
N GLU A 41 36.50 14.67 -2.65
CA GLU A 41 37.05 14.97 -1.33
C GLU A 41 36.01 14.74 -0.22
N ARG A 42 34.78 15.26 -0.40
CA ARG A 42 33.66 15.07 0.56
C ARG A 42 33.25 13.62 0.74
N LEU A 43 33.41 12.79 -0.30
CA LEU A 43 33.04 11.37 -0.28
C LEU A 43 34.21 10.45 0.09
N GLY A 44 35.43 10.98 0.21
CA GLY A 44 36.65 10.20 0.45
C GLY A 44 36.99 9.27 -0.72
N VAL A 45 36.72 9.69 -1.97
CA VAL A 45 37.01 8.93 -3.18
C VAL A 45 37.89 9.73 -4.15
N SER A 46 38.39 9.08 -5.20
CA SER A 46 39.17 9.77 -6.23
C SER A 46 38.27 10.59 -7.15
N ARG A 47 38.77 11.69 -7.74
CA ARG A 47 38.08 12.43 -8.80
C ARG A 47 37.69 11.51 -9.97
N GLN A 48 38.52 10.53 -10.30
CA GLN A 48 38.27 9.56 -11.37
C GLN A 48 37.05 8.69 -11.04
N THR A 49 36.83 8.35 -9.78
CA THR A 49 35.63 7.63 -9.32
C THR A 49 34.37 8.46 -9.58
N ILE A 50 34.37 9.76 -9.26
CA ILE A 50 33.23 10.64 -9.55
C ILE A 50 32.98 10.77 -11.05
N ASN A 51 34.03 10.91 -11.85
CA ASN A 51 33.90 10.95 -13.31
C ASN A 51 33.33 9.64 -13.88
N ALA A 52 33.80 8.49 -13.37
CA ALA A 52 33.31 7.18 -13.79
C ALA A 52 31.83 6.97 -13.42
N LEU A 53 31.43 7.42 -12.22
CA LEU A 53 30.03 7.45 -11.79
C LEU A 53 29.20 8.36 -12.70
N GLU A 54 29.59 9.62 -12.91
CA GLU A 54 28.82 10.59 -13.72
C GLU A 54 28.62 10.15 -15.19
N VAL A 55 29.57 9.39 -15.74
CA VAL A 55 29.51 8.89 -17.13
C VAL A 55 28.83 7.50 -17.19
N GLY A 56 28.44 6.92 -16.06
CA GLY A 56 27.83 5.58 -15.99
C GLY A 56 28.81 4.46 -16.34
N LYS A 57 30.12 4.68 -16.25
CA LYS A 57 31.14 3.62 -16.47
C LYS A 57 31.35 2.75 -15.24
N TYR A 58 30.83 3.18 -14.10
CA TYR A 58 31.01 2.52 -12.82
C TYR A 58 29.74 2.67 -12.01
N ASP A 59 29.24 1.56 -11.49
CA ASP A 59 28.13 1.57 -10.56
C ASP A 59 28.67 1.65 -9.13
N PRO A 60 28.15 2.55 -8.29
CA PRO A 60 28.63 2.68 -6.92
C PRO A 60 28.32 1.42 -6.12
N SER A 61 29.23 1.05 -5.21
CA SER A 61 28.87 0.13 -4.14
C SER A 61 27.76 0.74 -3.28
N LEU A 62 26.91 -0.10 -2.66
CA LEU A 62 25.85 0.37 -1.76
C LEU A 62 26.36 1.36 -0.69
N PRO A 63 27.50 1.15 -0.01
CA PRO A 63 28.06 2.13 0.92
C PRO A 63 28.39 3.48 0.28
N LEU A 64 28.92 3.51 -0.95
CA LEU A 64 29.24 4.74 -1.66
C LEU A 64 27.95 5.45 -2.10
N ALA A 65 26.97 4.70 -2.59
CA ALA A 65 25.67 5.24 -2.99
C ALA A 65 24.92 5.87 -1.80
N LEU A 66 24.95 5.24 -0.63
CA LEU A 66 24.37 5.78 0.61
C LEU A 66 25.13 7.02 1.11
N LYS A 67 26.47 7.04 1.03
CA LYS A 67 27.25 8.25 1.35
C LYS A 67 26.92 9.42 0.41
N ILE A 68 26.72 9.13 -0.88
CA ILE A 68 26.29 10.13 -1.87
C ILE A 68 24.89 10.64 -1.52
N ALA A 69 23.95 9.75 -1.19
CA ALA A 69 22.61 10.11 -0.74
C ALA A 69 22.61 11.02 0.48
N GLN A 70 23.37 10.64 1.53
CA GLN A 70 23.52 11.44 2.74
C GLN A 70 24.16 12.80 2.46
N LEU A 71 25.22 12.85 1.64
CA LEU A 71 25.91 14.09 1.31
C LEU A 71 24.97 15.06 0.59
N PHE A 72 24.13 14.56 -0.33
CA PHE A 72 23.16 15.37 -1.05
C PHE A 72 21.85 15.59 -0.29
N GLY A 73 21.63 14.92 0.85
CA GLY A 73 20.33 14.96 1.54
C GLY A 73 19.17 14.49 0.66
N THR A 74 19.48 13.65 -0.32
CA THR A 74 18.57 13.20 -1.37
C THR A 74 18.49 11.67 -1.30
N PRO A 75 17.29 11.07 -1.40
CA PRO A 75 17.16 9.63 -1.33
C PRO A 75 17.87 8.93 -2.49
N ILE A 76 18.38 7.72 -2.24
CA ILE A 76 19.28 7.00 -3.16
C ILE A 76 18.63 6.75 -4.53
N GLU A 77 17.33 6.45 -4.55
CA GLU A 77 16.50 6.24 -5.74
C GLU A 77 16.28 7.52 -6.57
N ALA A 78 16.43 8.71 -5.97
CA ALA A 78 16.40 9.97 -6.71
C ALA A 78 17.77 10.34 -7.30
N ILE A 79 18.83 9.62 -6.90
CA ILE A 79 20.20 9.81 -7.41
C ILE A 79 20.55 8.74 -8.44
N PHE A 80 20.11 7.48 -8.27
CA PHE A 80 20.49 6.32 -9.07
C PHE A 80 19.28 5.54 -9.60
N SER A 81 19.33 5.04 -10.84
CA SER A 81 18.26 4.26 -11.49
C SER A 81 18.82 3.09 -12.32
N PRO A 82 18.21 1.89 -12.27
CA PRO A 82 18.75 0.68 -12.87
C PRO A 82 18.47 0.46 -14.38
N GLU A 83 17.61 1.23 -15.06
CA GLU A 83 17.29 0.98 -16.49
C GLU A 83 17.52 2.20 -17.40
N GLU A 84 17.96 1.97 -18.65
CA GLU A 84 17.98 3.01 -19.69
C GLU A 84 16.53 3.35 -20.09
N GLY A 85 16.11 4.59 -19.80
CA GLY A 85 14.76 5.02 -20.15
C GLY A 85 13.71 4.79 -19.07
N THR A 86 14.06 4.21 -17.90
CA THR A 86 13.37 4.56 -16.64
C THR A 86 13.76 5.98 -16.30
N MET A 87 13.15 6.89 -17.04
CA MET A 87 13.46 8.29 -17.03
C MET A 87 13.31 8.83 -15.61
N PHE A 88 14.36 9.49 -15.14
CA PHE A 88 14.31 10.36 -13.95
C PHE A 88 13.31 11.53 -14.08
N ALA A 89 12.43 11.62 -15.09
CA ALA A 89 11.45 12.71 -15.19
C ALA A 89 10.32 12.60 -16.25
N GLN A 90 10.37 11.80 -17.33
CA GLN A 90 9.42 12.01 -18.45
C GLN A 90 8.32 10.95 -18.68
N GLN A 91 8.28 9.86 -17.92
CA GLN A 91 7.11 8.96 -17.88
C GLN A 91 6.65 8.68 -16.46
N SER A 92 6.70 9.71 -15.61
CA SER A 92 5.67 9.79 -14.60
C SER A 92 4.34 9.93 -15.35
N PRO A 93 3.29 9.13 -15.05
CA PRO A 93 1.93 9.48 -15.49
C PRO A 93 1.48 10.86 -14.96
N PHE A 94 2.32 11.46 -14.11
CA PHE A 94 2.16 12.73 -13.44
C PHE A 94 3.11 13.77 -14.05
N ASN A 95 2.84 14.16 -15.30
CA ASN A 95 3.28 15.44 -15.81
C ASN A 95 2.37 16.52 -15.20
N PHE A 96 2.84 17.22 -14.17
CA PHE A 96 2.14 18.38 -13.62
C PHE A 96 2.84 19.66 -14.11
N PRO A 97 2.41 20.23 -15.24
CA PRO A 97 2.91 21.53 -15.63
C PRO A 97 2.54 22.51 -14.50
N ASN A 98 3.53 23.21 -13.94
CA ASN A 98 3.42 24.32 -12.97
C ASN A 98 3.70 24.04 -11.48
N LEU A 99 4.48 23.03 -11.09
CA LEU A 99 5.16 23.06 -9.79
C LEU A 99 6.60 23.57 -9.96
N PRO A 100 7.10 24.45 -9.08
CA PRO A 100 8.40 25.11 -9.25
C PRO A 100 9.58 24.13 -9.21
N ASP A 101 9.39 22.92 -8.68
CA ASP A 101 10.41 21.89 -8.71
C ASP A 101 9.78 20.50 -8.74
N ALA A 102 10.01 19.74 -9.82
CA ALA A 102 9.61 18.35 -9.91
C ALA A 102 10.28 17.50 -8.81
N SER A 103 11.42 17.97 -8.25
CA SER A 103 12.15 17.33 -7.14
C SER A 103 11.30 17.11 -5.89
N LEU A 104 10.32 17.99 -5.64
CA LEU A 104 9.48 17.95 -4.45
C LEU A 104 8.67 16.66 -4.36
N PHE A 105 8.17 16.16 -5.49
CA PHE A 105 7.37 14.93 -5.55
C PHE A 105 8.19 13.66 -5.33
N TYR A 106 9.49 13.67 -5.61
CA TYR A 106 10.37 12.53 -5.31
C TYR A 106 10.55 12.30 -3.81
N ARG A 107 10.21 13.30 -2.98
CA ARG A 107 10.20 13.16 -1.53
C ARG A 107 8.90 12.55 -1.01
N PHE A 108 7.85 12.35 -1.82
CA PHE A 108 6.56 11.90 -1.31
C PHE A 108 6.55 10.40 -1.05
N THR A 109 6.01 9.98 0.09
CA THR A 109 5.78 8.56 0.36
C THR A 109 4.68 7.99 -0.56
N PRO A 110 4.58 6.66 -0.73
CA PRO A 110 3.46 6.07 -1.48
C PRO A 110 2.08 6.47 -0.97
N ARG A 111 1.93 6.67 0.35
CA ARG A 111 0.69 7.17 0.99
C ARG A 111 0.42 8.63 0.64
N ALA A 112 1.42 9.51 0.72
CA ALA A 112 1.29 10.89 0.27
C ALA A 112 0.97 10.99 -1.23
N VAL A 113 1.56 10.15 -2.07
CA VAL A 113 1.22 10.06 -3.50
C VAL A 113 -0.24 9.60 -3.69
N LYS A 114 -0.71 8.63 -2.91
CA LYS A 114 -2.11 8.17 -2.93
C LYS A 114 -3.07 9.32 -2.57
N VAL A 115 -2.77 10.12 -1.55
CA VAL A 115 -3.55 11.32 -1.19
C VAL A 115 -3.73 12.26 -2.39
N ILE A 116 -2.65 12.55 -3.12
CA ILE A 116 -2.71 13.43 -4.30
C ILE A 116 -3.59 12.83 -5.41
N LYS A 117 -3.50 11.52 -5.65
CA LYS A 117 -4.36 10.83 -6.64
C LYS A 117 -5.83 10.88 -6.25
N LEU A 118 -6.14 10.70 -4.97
CA LEU A 118 -7.50 10.79 -4.44
C LEU A 118 -8.03 12.22 -4.55
N ALA A 119 -7.21 13.22 -4.26
CA ALA A 119 -7.56 14.63 -4.46
C ALA A 119 -7.91 14.93 -5.93
N GLN A 120 -7.14 14.41 -6.89
CA GLN A 120 -7.43 14.56 -8.33
C GLN A 120 -8.68 13.80 -8.78
N LYS A 121 -8.93 12.62 -8.21
CA LYS A 121 -10.17 11.87 -8.43
C LYS A 121 -11.37 12.70 -7.96
N GLU A 122 -11.26 13.33 -6.79
CA GLU A 122 -12.35 14.12 -6.21
C GLU A 122 -12.61 15.42 -6.96
N ALA A 123 -11.56 16.13 -7.36
CA ALA A 123 -11.70 17.33 -8.21
C ALA A 123 -12.37 17.00 -9.54
N ARG A 124 -12.01 15.85 -10.17
CA ARG A 124 -12.67 15.37 -11.39
C ARG A 124 -14.13 15.01 -11.16
N ARG A 125 -14.45 14.38 -10.02
CA ARG A 125 -15.84 14.05 -9.64
C ARG A 125 -16.71 15.30 -9.56
N LEU A 126 -16.16 16.39 -9.03
CA LEU A 126 -16.84 17.68 -8.92
C LEU A 126 -16.86 18.48 -10.22
N GLY A 127 -16.19 18.03 -11.29
CA GLY A 127 -16.07 18.77 -12.54
C GLY A 127 -15.17 20.00 -12.45
N HIS A 128 -14.22 20.01 -11.51
CA HIS A 128 -13.26 21.10 -11.34
C HIS A 128 -12.01 20.88 -12.21
N HIS A 129 -11.33 21.95 -12.60
CA HIS A 129 -10.13 21.92 -13.46
C HIS A 129 -8.80 22.10 -12.69
N PHE A 130 -8.88 22.30 -11.37
CA PHE A 130 -7.73 22.54 -10.51
C PHE A 130 -7.86 21.70 -9.24
N VAL A 131 -6.72 21.27 -8.67
CA VAL A 131 -6.70 20.64 -7.34
C VAL A 131 -6.50 21.74 -6.29
N GLY A 132 -7.53 21.97 -5.49
CA GLY A 132 -7.52 22.87 -4.35
C GLY A 132 -7.11 22.20 -3.05
N THR A 133 -7.08 22.99 -1.98
CA THR A 133 -6.75 22.52 -0.62
C THR A 133 -7.77 21.52 -0.10
N GLU A 134 -9.03 21.68 -0.49
CA GLU A 134 -10.19 20.92 -0.07
C GLU A 134 -10.21 19.52 -0.66
N GLN A 135 -9.74 19.33 -1.90
CA GLN A 135 -9.60 18.00 -2.46
C GLN A 135 -8.39 17.29 -1.86
N ILE A 136 -7.33 18.02 -1.48
CA ILE A 136 -6.22 17.44 -0.69
C ILE A 136 -6.72 16.99 0.68
N LEU A 137 -7.55 17.79 1.37
CA LEU A 137 -8.20 17.39 2.62
C LEU A 137 -9.05 16.12 2.44
N LEU A 138 -9.90 16.07 1.42
CA LEU A 138 -10.70 14.87 1.13
C LEU A 138 -9.82 13.67 0.80
N GLY A 139 -8.71 13.88 0.08
CA GLY A 139 -7.72 12.84 -0.20
C GLY A 139 -7.02 12.33 1.06
N LEU A 140 -6.72 13.19 2.04
CA LEU A 140 -6.14 12.79 3.33
C LEU A 140 -7.11 11.92 4.13
N ILE A 141 -8.40 12.26 4.11
CA ILE A 141 -9.43 11.49 4.81
C ILE A 141 -9.68 10.14 4.10
N GLU A 142 -9.77 10.12 2.76
CA GLU A 142 -10.03 8.90 1.96
C GLU A 142 -8.83 7.95 1.95
N GLU A 143 -7.60 8.44 2.16
CA GLU A 143 -6.41 7.57 2.27
C GLU A 143 -6.58 6.55 3.41
N GLY A 144 -7.09 7.01 4.56
CA GLY A 144 -7.64 6.18 5.63
C GLY A 144 -6.63 5.51 6.57
N THR A 145 -5.34 5.42 6.20
CA THR A 145 -4.36 4.62 6.97
C THR A 145 -3.24 5.44 7.58
N GLY A 146 -2.88 6.58 6.97
CA GLY A 146 -1.81 7.47 7.39
C GLY A 146 -2.14 8.26 8.65
N VAL A 147 -1.10 8.83 9.27
CA VAL A 147 -1.19 9.61 10.51
C VAL A 147 -2.20 10.75 10.36
N ALA A 148 -2.21 11.45 9.23
CA ALA A 148 -3.19 12.52 9.00
C ALA A 148 -4.64 12.02 9.02
N ALA A 149 -4.92 10.87 8.40
CA ALA A 149 -6.26 10.29 8.38
C ALA A 149 -6.72 9.91 9.79
N GLN A 150 -5.82 9.36 10.59
CA GLN A 150 -6.10 8.98 11.98
C GLN A 150 -6.37 10.20 12.86
N VAL A 151 -5.54 11.25 12.75
CA VAL A 151 -5.71 12.49 13.52
C VAL A 151 -7.00 13.21 13.11
N LEU A 152 -7.31 13.28 11.81
CA LEU A 152 -8.57 13.84 11.32
C LEU A 152 -9.79 13.06 11.84
N LYS A 153 -9.73 11.72 11.80
CA LYS A 153 -10.81 10.87 12.35
C LYS A 153 -10.99 11.09 13.85
N ALA A 154 -9.90 11.18 14.62
CA ALA A 154 -9.94 11.48 16.05
C ALA A 154 -10.53 12.86 16.36
N ALA A 155 -10.34 13.83 15.46
CA ALA A 155 -10.97 15.15 15.53
C ALA A 155 -12.43 15.18 15.02
N GLY A 156 -13.04 14.02 14.76
CA GLY A 156 -14.43 13.92 14.31
C GLY A 156 -14.64 14.20 12.82
N ILE A 157 -13.56 14.35 12.03
CA ILE A 157 -13.64 14.62 10.60
C ILE A 157 -13.80 13.32 9.82
N HIS A 158 -14.93 13.21 9.13
CA HIS A 158 -15.31 12.03 8.36
C HIS A 158 -15.57 12.38 6.91
N PHE A 159 -15.27 11.45 6.00
CA PHE A 159 -15.29 11.70 4.57
C PHE A 159 -16.62 12.23 4.03
N ARG A 160 -17.75 11.59 4.41
CA ARG A 160 -19.08 11.95 3.90
C ARG A 160 -19.51 13.36 4.35
N PRO A 161 -19.51 13.71 5.65
CA PRO A 161 -19.82 15.08 6.09
C PRO A 161 -18.91 16.13 5.45
N THR A 162 -17.59 15.89 5.43
CA THR A 162 -16.63 16.84 4.86
C THR A 162 -16.86 17.06 3.37
N ARG A 163 -17.16 16.00 2.61
CA ARG A 163 -17.49 16.12 1.18
C ARG A 163 -18.73 16.98 0.96
N ILE A 164 -19.77 16.83 1.79
CA ILE A 164 -21.00 17.63 1.68
C ILE A 164 -20.70 19.12 1.94
N GLU A 165 -19.90 19.45 2.94
CA GLU A 165 -19.52 20.85 3.20
C GLU A 165 -18.67 21.44 2.07
N VAL A 166 -17.73 20.67 1.50
CA VAL A 166 -16.97 21.10 0.32
C VAL A 166 -17.89 21.39 -0.87
N GLU A 167 -18.88 20.52 -1.12
CA GLU A 167 -19.86 20.72 -2.19
C GLU A 167 -20.73 21.97 -1.98
N LYS A 168 -21.09 22.29 -0.74
CA LYS A 168 -21.85 23.51 -0.42
C LYS A 168 -21.07 24.79 -0.69
N ILE A 169 -19.77 24.80 -0.40
CA ILE A 169 -18.92 26.01 -0.55
C ILE A 169 -18.56 26.25 -2.01
N ILE A 170 -18.14 25.22 -2.73
CA ILE A 170 -17.57 25.38 -4.08
C ILE A 170 -18.60 25.12 -5.19
N GLY A 171 -19.57 24.25 -4.94
CA GLY A 171 -20.51 23.78 -5.96
C GLY A 171 -19.87 22.83 -6.98
N ARG A 172 -20.67 22.43 -7.98
CA ARG A 172 -20.22 21.56 -9.09
C ARG A 172 -19.73 22.40 -10.26
N GLY A 173 -18.57 22.04 -10.81
CA GLY A 173 -18.01 22.65 -12.01
C GLY A 173 -18.63 22.13 -13.30
N ASN A 174 -18.27 22.78 -14.41
CA ASN A 174 -18.77 22.42 -15.74
C ASN A 174 -18.00 21.20 -16.30
N ARG A 175 -18.68 20.20 -16.85
CA ARG A 175 -18.01 19.01 -17.41
C ARG A 175 -17.21 19.38 -18.67
N ILE A 176 -15.89 19.12 -18.66
CA ILE A 176 -15.14 18.27 -19.63
C ILE A 176 -13.61 18.31 -19.33
N THR A 177 -12.97 17.20 -19.70
CA THR A 177 -11.58 16.74 -19.65
C THR A 177 -10.46 17.79 -19.71
N SER A 178 -9.62 17.82 -18.69
CA SER A 178 -8.23 18.26 -18.80
C SER A 178 -7.28 17.11 -18.41
N ILE A 179 -6.37 16.76 -19.32
CA ILE A 179 -5.22 15.90 -19.04
C ILE A 179 -4.24 16.76 -18.23
N GLY A 180 -3.95 16.36 -17.00
CA GLY A 180 -3.17 17.14 -16.04
C GLY A 180 -4.02 18.19 -15.34
N MET A 181 -4.27 17.98 -14.04
CA MET A 181 -4.99 18.94 -13.21
C MET A 181 -3.97 19.71 -12.35
N PRO A 182 -3.69 20.99 -12.66
CA PRO A 182 -2.74 21.77 -11.89
C PRO A 182 -3.29 22.10 -10.49
N PHE A 183 -2.39 22.29 -9.54
CA PHE A 183 -2.74 22.75 -8.19
C PHE A 183 -3.06 24.24 -8.19
N THR A 184 -4.03 24.66 -7.39
CA THR A 184 -4.26 26.08 -7.10
C THR A 184 -3.03 26.69 -6.41
N PRO A 185 -2.80 28.01 -6.47
CA PRO A 185 -1.67 28.66 -5.77
C PRO A 185 -1.59 28.28 -4.29
N ARG A 186 -2.75 28.13 -3.66
CA ARG A 186 -2.89 27.75 -2.25
C ARG A 186 -2.53 26.30 -1.98
N ALA A 187 -2.94 25.40 -2.88
CA ALA A 187 -2.54 24.01 -2.81
C ALA A 187 -1.03 23.85 -3.06
N LYS A 188 -0.41 24.68 -3.90
CA LYS A 188 1.05 24.71 -4.04
C LYS A 188 1.74 25.17 -2.76
N LEU A 189 1.24 26.24 -2.14
CA LEU A 189 1.76 26.71 -0.85
C LEU A 189 1.66 25.63 0.23
N LEU A 190 0.54 24.91 0.29
CA LEU A 190 0.38 23.75 1.18
C LEU A 190 1.49 22.72 0.98
N LEU A 191 1.80 22.36 -0.27
CA LEU A 191 2.85 21.36 -0.56
C LEU A 191 4.26 21.86 -0.19
N ILE A 192 4.51 23.17 -0.32
CA ILE A 192 5.76 23.81 0.14
C ILE A 192 5.85 23.72 1.66
N CYS A 193 4.81 24.17 2.38
CA CYS A 193 4.76 24.10 3.84
C CYS A 193 4.82 22.66 4.37
N ALA A 194 4.30 21.68 3.62
CA ALA A 194 4.44 20.26 3.94
C ALA A 194 5.90 19.80 3.88
N ALA A 195 6.65 20.24 2.87
CA ALA A 195 8.07 19.92 2.73
C ALA A 195 8.94 20.62 3.78
N GLU A 196 8.59 21.84 4.17
CA GLU A 196 9.20 22.55 5.28
C GLU A 196 8.94 21.81 6.60
N SER A 197 7.69 21.42 6.85
CA SER A 197 7.29 20.67 8.05
C SER A 197 8.02 19.33 8.14
N ALA A 198 8.14 18.60 7.03
CA ALA A 198 8.93 17.37 6.96
C ALA A 198 10.39 17.65 7.35
N SER A 199 10.99 18.70 6.80
CA SER A 199 12.38 19.08 7.09
C SER A 199 12.58 19.48 8.56
N GLU A 200 11.65 20.24 9.15
CA GLU A 200 11.66 20.62 10.57
C GLU A 200 11.55 19.42 11.50
N LEU A 201 10.76 18.41 11.12
CA LEU A 201 10.62 17.15 11.85
C LEU A 201 11.80 16.18 11.61
N GLY A 202 12.78 16.55 10.79
CA GLY A 202 13.92 15.73 10.43
C GLY A 202 13.60 14.60 9.44
N HIS A 203 12.49 14.72 8.70
CA HIS A 203 12.07 13.76 7.68
C HIS A 203 12.67 14.08 6.32
N PHE A 204 13.25 13.06 5.69
CA PHE A 204 13.71 13.16 4.30
C PHE A 204 12.53 13.06 3.31
N TYR A 205 11.46 12.35 3.71
CA TYR A 205 10.24 12.15 2.91
C TYR A 205 9.05 12.93 3.47
N ILE A 206 8.13 13.28 2.58
CA ILE A 206 6.87 13.96 2.85
C ILE A 206 5.79 12.87 2.91
N ASP A 207 5.34 12.56 4.11
CA ASP A 207 4.23 11.65 4.37
C ASP A 207 2.91 12.40 4.70
N THR A 208 1.83 11.67 4.98
CA THR A 208 0.47 12.21 5.15
C THR A 208 0.35 13.29 6.22
N GLU A 209 1.02 13.16 7.37
CA GLU A 209 1.07 14.14 8.46
C GLU A 209 1.67 15.47 8.01
N ASN A 210 2.70 15.41 7.16
CA ASN A 210 3.35 16.60 6.63
C ASN A 210 2.41 17.36 5.70
N LEU A 211 1.61 16.65 4.90
CA LEU A 211 0.56 17.27 4.07
C LEU A 211 -0.53 17.95 4.92
N LEU A 212 -0.92 17.36 6.04
CA LEU A 212 -1.89 17.96 6.97
C LEU A 212 -1.29 19.17 7.69
N LEU A 213 -0.05 19.09 8.17
CA LEU A 213 0.67 20.24 8.73
C LEU A 213 0.83 21.37 7.72
N GLY A 214 1.16 21.03 6.47
CA GLY A 214 1.22 21.99 5.36
C GLY A 214 -0.12 22.69 5.11
N LEU A 215 -1.24 22.00 5.30
CA LEU A 215 -2.58 22.58 5.16
C LEU A 215 -2.85 23.62 6.25
N LEU A 216 -2.51 23.29 7.50
CA LEU A 216 -2.73 24.15 8.66
C LEU A 216 -1.79 25.36 8.65
N ARG A 217 -0.50 25.13 8.37
CA ARG A 217 0.55 26.17 8.34
C ARG A 217 0.46 27.06 7.11
N GLY A 218 0.17 26.49 5.95
CA GLY A 218 -0.08 27.29 4.73
C GLY A 218 -1.26 28.25 4.92
N ASN A 219 -2.23 27.93 5.76
CA ASN A 219 -3.29 28.88 6.12
C ASN A 219 -2.81 30.01 7.05
N LYS A 220 -1.93 29.72 8.02
CA LYS A 220 -1.30 30.75 8.86
C LYS A 220 -0.51 31.74 8.01
N GLN A 221 0.30 31.24 7.07
CA GLN A 221 1.04 32.04 6.10
C GLN A 221 0.10 32.98 5.29
N ASN A 222 -0.97 32.41 4.71
CA ASN A 222 -1.97 33.21 3.98
C ASN A 222 -2.57 34.32 4.84
N ARG A 223 -2.90 34.04 6.10
CA ARG A 223 -3.47 35.03 7.03
C ARG A 223 -2.50 36.18 7.32
N LEU A 224 -1.22 35.87 7.53
CA LEU A 224 -0.17 36.88 7.77
C LEU A 224 0.02 37.80 6.56
N GLU A 225 -0.14 37.26 5.36
CA GLU A 225 -0.06 38.02 4.10
C GLU A 225 -1.39 38.72 3.73
N GLY A 226 -2.40 38.70 4.60
CA GLY A 226 -3.71 39.32 4.36
C GLY A 226 -4.55 38.60 3.29
N GLN A 227 -4.20 37.37 2.92
CA GLN A 227 -4.90 36.57 1.93
C GLN A 227 -6.07 35.82 2.57
N VAL A 228 -7.12 35.55 1.76
CA VAL A 228 -8.31 34.79 2.16
C VAL A 228 -7.90 33.40 2.68
N GLU A 229 -8.67 32.75 3.56
CA GLU A 229 -8.38 31.39 4.07
C GLU A 229 -8.71 30.27 3.07
N GLY A 230 -8.01 29.13 3.17
CA GLY A 230 -8.14 28.02 2.22
C GLY A 230 -9.45 27.28 2.42
N VAL A 231 -10.06 26.77 1.34
CA VAL A 231 -11.38 26.14 1.46
C VAL A 231 -11.33 24.95 2.43
N ALA A 232 -10.23 24.19 2.45
CA ALA A 232 -10.06 23.13 3.45
C ALA A 232 -10.15 23.64 4.90
N VAL A 233 -9.55 24.78 5.19
CA VAL A 233 -9.60 25.36 6.54
C VAL A 233 -10.98 25.91 6.86
N VAL A 234 -11.64 26.54 5.90
CA VAL A 234 -13.03 26.98 6.07
C VAL A 234 -13.93 25.78 6.40
N VAL A 235 -13.78 24.66 5.69
CA VAL A 235 -14.52 23.43 5.95
C VAL A 235 -14.21 22.87 7.34
N LEU A 236 -12.94 22.78 7.73
CA LEU A 236 -12.56 22.29 9.06
C LEU A 236 -13.18 23.13 10.18
N LYS A 237 -13.20 24.46 10.03
CA LYS A 237 -13.85 25.37 10.99
C LYS A 237 -15.37 25.19 11.02
N GLN A 238 -16.01 25.01 9.86
CA GLN A 238 -17.47 24.76 9.79
C GLN A 238 -17.85 23.43 10.44
N LEU A 239 -16.97 22.44 10.40
CA LEU A 239 -17.12 21.16 11.09
C LEU A 239 -16.75 21.23 12.58
N GLY A 240 -16.43 22.42 13.10
CA GLY A 240 -16.18 22.65 14.53
C GLY A 240 -14.77 22.26 15.01
N VAL A 241 -13.80 22.10 14.10
CA VAL A 241 -12.44 21.71 14.48
C VAL A 241 -11.62 22.93 14.89
N ASP A 242 -10.98 22.83 16.06
CA ASP A 242 -9.93 23.74 16.48
C ASP A 242 -8.62 23.39 15.76
N LEU A 243 -8.14 24.32 14.93
CA LEU A 243 -6.98 24.13 14.08
C LEU A 243 -5.67 24.11 14.86
N GLU A 244 -5.58 24.83 15.98
CA GLU A 244 -4.37 24.85 16.81
C GLU A 244 -4.25 23.54 17.57
N LEU A 245 -5.36 23.04 18.12
CA LEU A 245 -5.41 21.73 18.76
C LEU A 245 -5.10 20.62 17.75
N LEU A 246 -5.67 20.68 16.55
CA LEU A 246 -5.40 19.71 15.49
C LEU A 246 -3.91 19.69 15.10
N GLU A 247 -3.28 20.86 14.96
CA GLU A 247 -1.85 20.94 14.66
C GLU A 247 -1.01 20.30 15.78
N GLN A 248 -1.33 20.59 17.04
CA GLN A 248 -0.65 20.00 18.19
C GLN A 248 -0.81 18.47 18.22
N GLN A 249 -1.99 17.95 17.93
CA GLN A 249 -2.24 16.50 17.84
C GLN A 249 -1.39 15.85 16.75
N VAL A 250 -1.29 16.47 15.56
CA VAL A 250 -0.44 15.95 14.50
C VAL A 250 1.03 15.96 14.93
N LEU A 251 1.51 17.03 15.57
CA LEU A 251 2.91 17.13 16.02
C LEU A 251 3.27 16.15 17.16
N GLN A 252 2.28 15.71 17.96
CA GLN A 252 2.47 14.70 19.00
C GLN A 252 2.57 13.28 18.42
N VAL A 253 1.81 13.00 17.35
CA VAL A 253 1.73 11.67 16.73
C VAL A 253 2.76 11.51 15.60
N ALA A 254 3.19 12.62 14.98
CA ALA A 254 4.19 12.59 13.93
C ALA A 254 5.52 12.04 14.47
N PRO A 255 6.06 10.95 13.88
CA PRO A 255 7.35 10.42 14.30
C PRO A 255 8.41 11.52 14.13
N ARG A 256 9.41 11.65 14.99
CA ARG A 256 10.52 12.60 14.78
C ARG A 256 11.71 11.86 14.15
N GLY A 257 12.37 12.47 13.17
CA GLY A 257 13.41 11.84 12.36
C GLY A 257 14.64 11.32 13.12
N ALA A 258 14.84 11.75 14.37
CA ALA A 258 15.94 11.28 15.23
C ALA A 258 15.58 10.05 16.11
N ASP A 259 14.31 9.64 16.17
CA ASP A 259 13.81 8.62 17.10
C ASP A 259 13.34 7.34 16.39
N LEU A 260 14.23 6.72 15.62
CA LEU A 260 14.06 5.33 15.16
C LEU A 260 13.97 4.34 16.34
N GLY A 261 14.35 4.74 17.56
CA GLY A 261 14.21 3.94 18.78
C GLY A 261 12.86 4.10 19.50
N ILE A 262 12.23 5.28 19.45
CA ILE A 262 10.96 5.53 20.16
C ILE A 262 9.78 5.02 19.35
N ALA A 263 9.86 4.97 18.01
CA ALA A 263 8.83 4.35 17.18
C ALA A 263 8.58 2.87 17.57
N ALA A 264 9.63 2.11 17.92
CA ALA A 264 9.50 0.74 18.42
C ALA A 264 8.86 0.68 19.82
N GLN A 265 9.09 1.69 20.66
CA GLN A 265 8.53 1.79 22.01
C GLN A 265 7.06 2.25 21.99
N ILE A 266 6.72 3.18 21.09
CA ILE A 266 5.36 3.64 20.83
C ILE A 266 4.56 2.56 20.10
N GLU A 267 5.14 1.80 19.16
CA GLU A 267 4.48 0.60 18.61
C GLU A 267 4.18 -0.43 19.70
N SER A 268 5.11 -0.65 20.65
CA SER A 268 4.91 -1.53 21.80
C SER A 268 3.78 -1.04 22.73
N GLN A 269 3.71 0.28 22.99
CA GLN A 269 2.65 0.89 23.81
C GLN A 269 1.29 0.98 23.09
N ILE A 270 1.29 1.21 21.78
CA ILE A 270 0.09 1.17 20.93
C ILE A 270 -0.43 -0.27 20.81
N ASN A 271 0.44 -1.27 20.76
CA ASN A 271 0.03 -2.68 20.74
C ASN A 271 -0.58 -3.14 22.06
N SER A 272 -0.12 -2.59 23.19
CA SER A 272 -0.74 -2.83 24.51
C SER A 272 -2.03 -2.03 24.71
N ALA A 273 -2.16 -0.84 24.13
CA ALA A 273 -3.44 -0.10 24.09
C ALA A 273 -4.47 -0.71 23.13
N LYS A 274 -4.04 -1.29 22.00
CA LYS A 274 -4.88 -2.05 21.07
C LYS A 274 -5.44 -3.33 21.68
N GLN A 275 -4.73 -3.96 22.62
CA GLN A 275 -5.26 -5.09 23.40
C GLN A 275 -6.44 -4.68 24.30
N ALA A 276 -6.49 -3.42 24.77
CA ALA A 276 -7.57 -2.92 25.61
C ALA A 276 -8.80 -2.42 24.84
N ALA A 277 -8.67 -2.10 23.54
CA ALA A 277 -9.73 -1.50 22.72
C ALA A 277 -10.45 -2.50 21.77
N SER A 278 -10.40 -3.80 22.08
CA SER A 278 -11.01 -4.86 21.24
C SER A 278 -12.53 -5.00 21.40
N LEU A 279 -13.26 -3.89 21.34
CA LEU A 279 -14.72 -3.92 21.19
C LEU A 279 -15.14 -2.88 20.15
N VAL A 280 -15.66 -3.39 19.02
CA VAL A 280 -16.37 -2.68 17.93
C VAL A 280 -15.47 -1.98 16.88
N GLU A 281 -15.10 -2.69 15.82
CA GLU A 281 -15.65 -2.53 14.46
C GLU A 281 -14.91 -3.41 13.43
N SER A 282 -15.70 -4.04 12.58
CA SER A 282 -15.36 -5.02 11.57
C SER A 282 -14.65 -4.41 10.36
N THR A 283 -13.34 -4.63 10.24
CA THR A 283 -12.67 -4.85 8.95
C THR A 283 -11.60 -5.91 9.16
N ASP A 284 -11.68 -6.98 8.39
CA ASP A 284 -10.89 -8.19 8.52
C ASP A 284 -9.45 -7.98 8.02
N ASN A 285 -8.66 -7.22 8.77
CA ASN A 285 -7.23 -7.04 8.52
C ASN A 285 -6.42 -8.07 9.33
N SER A 286 -6.75 -9.36 9.20
CA SER A 286 -5.89 -10.42 9.74
C SER A 286 -4.54 -10.34 9.05
N THR A 287 -3.47 -10.08 9.79
CA THR A 287 -2.11 -10.13 9.25
C THR A 287 -1.81 -11.60 8.94
N THR A 288 -1.44 -11.94 7.71
CA THR A 288 -1.07 -13.31 7.35
C THR A 288 0.37 -13.57 7.77
N ASP A 289 0.61 -14.55 8.64
CA ASP A 289 1.96 -15.05 8.93
C ASP A 289 2.48 -15.99 7.82
N PHE A 290 3.78 -16.30 7.89
CA PHE A 290 4.46 -17.12 6.89
C PHE A 290 3.92 -18.55 6.79
N ALA A 291 3.63 -19.21 7.92
CA ALA A 291 3.16 -20.59 7.93
C ALA A 291 1.75 -20.69 7.32
N SER A 292 0.84 -19.78 7.70
CA SER A 292 -0.50 -19.76 7.10
C SER A 292 -0.47 -19.37 5.62
N ALA A 293 0.50 -18.56 5.17
CA ALA A 293 0.71 -18.29 3.74
C ALA A 293 1.18 -19.53 2.96
N GLU A 294 2.14 -20.29 3.49
CA GLU A 294 2.65 -21.51 2.85
C GLU A 294 1.53 -22.57 2.73
N ILE A 295 0.78 -22.80 3.80
CA ILE A 295 -0.36 -23.72 3.82
C ILE A 295 -1.41 -23.27 2.79
N SER A 296 -1.66 -21.96 2.70
CA SER A 296 -2.58 -21.40 1.70
C SER A 296 -2.13 -21.69 0.27
N ALA A 297 -0.85 -21.44 -0.04
CA ALA A 297 -0.29 -21.70 -1.36
C ALA A 297 -0.37 -23.20 -1.73
N ARG A 298 -0.07 -24.07 -0.76
CA ARG A 298 -0.12 -25.51 -0.93
C ARG A 298 -1.54 -26.03 -1.15
N PHE A 299 -2.48 -25.67 -0.28
CA PHE A 299 -3.87 -26.08 -0.38
C PHE A 299 -4.49 -25.62 -1.71
N CYS A 300 -4.24 -24.37 -2.08
CA CYS A 300 -4.67 -23.81 -3.36
C CYS A 300 -4.08 -24.59 -4.54
N GLY A 301 -2.77 -24.89 -4.52
CA GLY A 301 -2.11 -25.67 -5.56
C GLY A 301 -2.66 -27.09 -5.71
N LEU A 302 -2.95 -27.78 -4.60
CA LEU A 302 -3.53 -29.13 -4.59
C LEU A 302 -4.96 -29.14 -5.14
N LEU A 303 -5.78 -28.16 -4.76
CA LEU A 303 -7.11 -27.97 -5.34
C LEU A 303 -7.03 -27.67 -6.83
N PHE A 304 -6.18 -26.72 -7.23
CA PHE A 304 -6.03 -26.30 -8.61
C PHE A 304 -5.60 -27.47 -9.51
N ALA A 305 -4.64 -28.27 -9.07
CA ALA A 305 -4.16 -29.45 -9.79
C ALA A 305 -5.24 -30.51 -10.04
N TRP A 306 -6.25 -30.59 -9.17
CA TRP A 306 -7.39 -31.50 -9.37
C TRP A 306 -8.48 -30.89 -10.27
N ILE A 307 -8.84 -29.64 -9.99
CA ILE A 307 -10.00 -28.95 -10.56
C ILE A 307 -9.76 -28.51 -12.00
N GLU A 308 -8.60 -27.91 -12.30
CA GLU A 308 -8.34 -27.28 -13.59
C GLU A 308 -8.34 -28.28 -14.76
N PRO A 309 -7.65 -29.44 -14.69
CA PRO A 309 -7.65 -30.41 -15.80
C PRO A 309 -9.02 -31.04 -16.07
N ARG A 310 -9.91 -31.04 -15.06
CA ARG A 310 -11.27 -31.58 -15.14
C ARG A 310 -12.33 -30.51 -15.44
N GLN A 311 -11.92 -29.25 -15.53
CA GLN A 311 -12.79 -28.09 -15.76
C GLN A 311 -13.98 -28.01 -14.78
N LEU A 312 -13.76 -28.41 -13.52
CA LEU A 312 -14.84 -28.48 -12.53
C LEU A 312 -15.30 -27.11 -12.02
N GLY A 313 -14.48 -26.06 -12.19
CA GLY A 313 -14.82 -24.72 -11.71
C GLY A 313 -13.65 -23.76 -11.69
N ARG A 314 -13.67 -22.84 -10.73
CA ARG A 314 -12.62 -21.84 -10.48
C ARG A 314 -12.16 -21.96 -9.05
N VAL A 315 -10.85 -22.02 -8.86
CA VAL A 315 -10.20 -21.88 -7.55
C VAL A 315 -9.66 -20.46 -7.46
N ILE A 316 -9.96 -19.80 -6.36
CA ILE A 316 -9.49 -18.44 -6.09
C ILE A 316 -8.62 -18.54 -4.84
N GLY A 317 -7.34 -18.26 -5.00
CA GLY A 317 -6.45 -17.89 -3.90
C GLY A 317 -6.32 -16.38 -3.87
N ASP A 318 -6.13 -15.83 -2.67
CA ASP A 318 -6.18 -14.39 -2.35
C ASP A 318 -7.58 -13.96 -1.87
N ARG A 319 -7.61 -13.03 -0.89
CA ARG A 319 -8.79 -12.60 -0.11
C ARG A 319 -9.80 -11.85 -0.96
N THR A 320 -10.34 -12.53 -1.95
CA THR A 320 -11.24 -11.99 -2.95
C THR A 320 -12.62 -11.80 -2.33
N GLU A 321 -13.21 -10.64 -2.57
CA GLU A 321 -14.58 -10.35 -2.14
C GLU A 321 -15.60 -11.06 -3.04
N PHE A 322 -16.51 -11.79 -2.42
CA PHE A 322 -17.72 -12.33 -3.03
C PHE A 322 -18.90 -11.51 -2.54
N HIS A 323 -19.56 -10.81 -3.46
CA HIS A 323 -20.68 -9.93 -3.14
C HIS A 323 -21.98 -10.72 -3.28
N LEU A 324 -22.78 -10.79 -2.24
CA LEU A 324 -24.01 -11.58 -2.23
C LEU A 324 -25.22 -10.72 -2.63
N PRO A 325 -26.30 -11.32 -3.18
CA PRO A 325 -27.48 -10.57 -3.62
C PRO A 325 -28.20 -9.77 -2.52
N ASP A 326 -28.04 -10.18 -1.26
CA ASP A 326 -28.57 -9.52 -0.06
C ASP A 326 -27.70 -8.35 0.44
N GLY A 327 -26.55 -8.11 -0.21
CA GLY A 327 -25.61 -7.04 0.13
C GLY A 327 -24.49 -7.48 1.08
N GLU A 328 -24.49 -8.73 1.55
CA GLU A 328 -23.41 -9.28 2.36
C GLU A 328 -22.14 -9.52 1.53
N VAL A 329 -20.97 -9.50 2.18
CA VAL A 329 -19.68 -9.72 1.52
C VAL A 329 -18.88 -10.80 2.22
N LEU A 330 -18.47 -11.81 1.46
CA LEU A 330 -17.62 -12.90 1.92
C LEU A 330 -16.18 -12.71 1.42
N THR A 331 -15.21 -12.84 2.32
CA THR A 331 -13.77 -12.71 2.01
C THR A 331 -12.98 -13.94 2.49
N PRO A 332 -13.15 -15.10 1.80
CA PRO A 332 -12.39 -16.31 2.13
C PRO A 332 -10.90 -16.16 1.84
N ARG A 333 -10.05 -16.93 2.53
CA ARG A 333 -8.65 -17.11 2.12
C ARG A 333 -8.53 -17.88 0.81
N ILE A 334 -9.33 -18.94 0.67
CA ILE A 334 -9.41 -19.74 -0.55
C ILE A 334 -10.88 -20.05 -0.82
N ALA A 335 -11.28 -19.93 -2.08
CA ALA A 335 -12.64 -20.25 -2.51
C ALA A 335 -12.65 -21.17 -3.73
N PHE A 336 -13.70 -21.96 -3.85
CA PHE A 336 -14.04 -22.68 -5.08
C PHE A 336 -15.46 -22.35 -5.52
N VAL A 337 -15.64 -22.14 -6.83
CA VAL A 337 -16.94 -21.98 -7.47
C VAL A 337 -17.07 -22.97 -8.62
N ALA A 338 -18.14 -23.76 -8.64
CA ALA A 338 -18.40 -24.75 -9.67
C ALA A 338 -18.61 -24.12 -11.05
N ALA A 339 -18.16 -24.80 -12.11
CA ALA A 339 -18.19 -24.29 -13.49
C ALA A 339 -19.61 -23.98 -14.00
N ASN A 340 -20.62 -24.71 -13.51
CA ASN A 340 -22.01 -24.47 -13.86
C ASN A 340 -22.58 -23.18 -13.23
N ARG A 341 -22.00 -22.70 -12.12
CA ARG A 341 -22.39 -21.46 -11.43
C ARG A 341 -21.59 -20.25 -11.92
N LEU A 342 -20.32 -20.43 -12.29
CA LEU A 342 -19.45 -19.36 -12.79
C LEU A 342 -18.81 -19.73 -14.13
N LYS A 343 -19.57 -19.53 -15.21
CA LYS A 343 -19.12 -19.85 -16.58
C LYS A 343 -17.99 -18.93 -17.07
N ARG A 344 -18.01 -17.65 -16.68
CA ARG A 344 -17.01 -16.64 -17.06
C ARG A 344 -16.57 -15.86 -15.83
N VAL A 345 -15.27 -15.66 -15.69
CA VAL A 345 -14.70 -14.91 -14.57
C VAL A 345 -14.96 -13.41 -14.77
N PRO A 346 -15.60 -12.73 -13.81
CA PRO A 346 -15.76 -11.28 -13.84
C PRO A 346 -14.43 -10.58 -13.60
N ARG A 347 -14.28 -9.34 -14.08
CA ARG A 347 -13.06 -8.54 -13.84
C ARG A 347 -13.01 -7.91 -12.44
N ILE A 348 -14.15 -7.81 -11.76
CA ILE A 348 -14.26 -7.12 -10.47
C ILE A 348 -14.57 -8.15 -9.39
N TYR A 349 -15.83 -8.33 -9.01
CA TYR A 349 -16.24 -9.29 -7.99
C TYR A 349 -17.31 -10.25 -8.54
N PRO A 350 -17.30 -11.53 -8.15
CA PRO A 350 -18.42 -12.43 -8.38
C PRO A 350 -19.62 -12.06 -7.48
N GLU A 351 -20.81 -11.99 -8.09
CA GLU A 351 -22.07 -11.71 -7.41
C GLU A 351 -22.79 -13.01 -6.95
N LEU A 352 -22.09 -13.87 -6.20
CA LEU A 352 -22.60 -15.17 -5.73
C LEU A 352 -21.77 -15.70 -4.55
N ALA A 353 -22.36 -16.55 -3.70
CA ALA A 353 -21.62 -17.25 -2.64
C ALA A 353 -20.74 -18.37 -3.24
N PRO A 354 -19.48 -18.55 -2.80
CA PRO A 354 -18.66 -19.65 -3.27
C PRO A 354 -19.24 -21.01 -2.85
N ASP A 355 -18.95 -22.07 -3.59
CA ASP A 355 -19.36 -23.43 -3.21
C ASP A 355 -18.51 -23.94 -2.04
N MET A 356 -17.21 -23.62 -2.02
CA MET A 356 -16.30 -23.89 -0.92
C MET A 356 -15.72 -22.58 -0.37
N PHE A 357 -15.72 -22.42 0.95
CA PHE A 357 -15.14 -21.29 1.67
C PHE A 357 -14.10 -21.79 2.65
N VAL A 358 -12.86 -21.31 2.55
CA VAL A 358 -11.75 -21.81 3.38
C VAL A 358 -11.11 -20.66 4.14
N GLU A 359 -10.95 -20.87 5.44
CA GLU A 359 -10.15 -20.04 6.33
C GLU A 359 -8.94 -20.80 6.84
N ILE A 360 -7.85 -20.08 7.05
CA ILE A 360 -6.60 -20.63 7.57
C ILE A 360 -6.16 -19.74 8.71
N LYS A 361 -6.10 -20.31 9.91
CA LYS A 361 -5.71 -19.60 11.12
C LYS A 361 -4.28 -19.08 10.99
N SER A 362 -4.09 -17.78 11.21
CA SER A 362 -2.76 -17.19 11.40
C SER A 362 -2.32 -17.21 12.86
N ALA A 363 -1.04 -16.91 13.09
CA ALA A 363 -0.49 -16.68 14.43
C ALA A 363 -1.18 -15.54 15.19
N PHE A 364 -1.87 -14.63 14.49
CA PHE A 364 -2.55 -13.47 15.07
C PHE A 364 -4.07 -13.64 15.17
N ASP A 365 -4.61 -14.74 14.64
CA ASP A 365 -6.04 -15.00 14.63
C ASP A 365 -6.50 -15.75 15.87
N GLN A 366 -7.74 -15.47 16.27
CA GLN A 366 -8.43 -16.21 17.32
C GLN A 366 -9.33 -17.27 16.67
N LEU A 367 -9.12 -18.54 17.06
CA LEU A 367 -9.86 -19.67 16.50
C LEU A 367 -11.39 -19.49 16.60
N PRO A 368 -12.00 -19.06 17.73
CA PRO A 368 -13.46 -18.88 17.82
C PRO A 368 -14.02 -17.91 16.78
N ARG A 369 -13.30 -16.82 16.50
CA ARG A 369 -13.72 -15.81 15.52
C ARG A 369 -13.71 -16.37 14.10
N LEU A 370 -12.73 -17.20 13.76
CA LEU A 370 -12.69 -17.86 12.46
C LEU A 370 -13.79 -18.92 12.33
N GLN A 371 -14.12 -19.62 13.42
CA GLN A 371 -15.24 -20.56 13.45
C GLN A 371 -16.57 -19.84 13.19
N GLU A 372 -16.81 -18.70 13.85
CA GLU A 372 -17.98 -17.85 13.58
C GLU A 372 -18.03 -17.40 12.12
N LYS A 373 -16.89 -16.97 11.56
CA LYS A 373 -16.80 -16.54 10.15
C LYS A 373 -17.18 -17.65 9.18
N VAL A 374 -16.66 -18.87 9.38
CA VAL A 374 -16.98 -20.02 8.52
C VAL A 374 -18.46 -20.43 8.69
N GLN A 375 -19.00 -20.39 9.90
CA GLN A 375 -20.42 -20.66 10.15
C GLN A 375 -21.35 -19.60 9.50
N GLN A 376 -20.97 -18.32 9.56
CA GLN A 376 -21.69 -17.25 8.85
C GLN A 376 -21.66 -17.48 7.34
N ALA A 377 -20.53 -17.87 6.77
CA ALA A 377 -20.44 -18.19 5.35
C ALA A 377 -21.37 -19.35 4.95
N ILE A 378 -21.47 -20.40 5.78
CA ILE A 378 -22.45 -21.49 5.60
C ILE A 378 -23.88 -20.96 5.62
N ALA A 379 -24.22 -20.10 6.58
CA ALA A 379 -25.56 -19.48 6.67
C ALA A 379 -25.90 -18.63 5.43
N LEU A 380 -24.89 -18.04 4.79
CA LEU A 380 -24.99 -17.24 3.57
C LEU A 380 -24.94 -18.05 2.27
N GLY A 381 -25.09 -19.38 2.35
CA GLY A 381 -25.29 -20.26 1.20
C GLY A 381 -24.01 -20.92 0.65
N VAL A 382 -22.90 -20.88 1.39
CA VAL A 382 -21.74 -21.74 1.10
C VAL A 382 -22.07 -23.20 1.38
N LYS A 383 -21.67 -24.12 0.49
CA LYS A 383 -21.96 -25.55 0.65
C LYS A 383 -20.99 -26.27 1.57
N VAL A 384 -19.71 -25.87 1.55
CA VAL A 384 -18.66 -26.47 2.39
C VAL A 384 -17.74 -25.39 2.94
N GLY A 385 -17.66 -25.31 4.26
CA GLY A 385 -16.76 -24.41 4.98
C GLY A 385 -15.59 -25.20 5.56
N LEU A 386 -14.36 -24.74 5.36
CA LEU A 386 -13.16 -25.37 5.93
C LEU A 386 -12.42 -24.35 6.81
N LEU A 387 -11.99 -24.80 7.99
CA LEU A 387 -11.09 -24.06 8.87
C LEU A 387 -9.85 -24.89 9.11
N ILE A 388 -8.71 -24.42 8.60
CA ILE A 388 -7.41 -25.06 8.78
C ILE A 388 -6.71 -24.38 9.96
N ASP A 389 -6.37 -25.15 10.97
CA ASP A 389 -5.64 -24.71 12.17
C ASP A 389 -4.25 -25.35 12.21
N PRO A 390 -3.19 -24.58 11.88
CA PRO A 390 -1.82 -25.08 11.91
C PRO A 390 -1.31 -25.41 13.32
N ASP A 391 -1.82 -24.75 14.36
CA ASP A 391 -1.35 -24.96 15.73
C ASP A 391 -1.86 -26.29 16.28
N GLY A 392 -3.13 -26.60 15.99
CA GLY A 392 -3.75 -27.87 16.33
C GLY A 392 -3.48 -29.00 15.32
N GLN A 393 -2.88 -28.67 14.16
CA GLN A 393 -2.79 -29.56 13.00
C GLN A 393 -4.14 -30.22 12.67
N THR A 394 -5.18 -29.38 12.58
CA THR A 394 -6.55 -29.84 12.31
C THR A 394 -7.15 -29.14 11.10
N VAL A 395 -8.07 -29.84 10.45
CA VAL A 395 -8.98 -29.27 9.46
C VAL A 395 -10.39 -29.52 9.94
N THR A 396 -11.13 -28.46 10.25
CA THR A 396 -12.53 -28.55 10.66
C THR A 396 -13.42 -28.20 9.47
N MET A 397 -14.32 -29.11 9.12
CA MET A 397 -15.27 -28.98 8.02
C MET A 397 -16.67 -28.72 8.55
N TYR A 398 -17.34 -27.74 7.95
CA TYR A 398 -18.69 -27.28 8.28
C TYR A 398 -19.61 -27.47 7.09
N ARG A 399 -20.85 -27.91 7.34
CA ARG A 399 -21.89 -28.12 6.34
C ARG A 399 -23.21 -27.43 6.72
N PRO A 400 -24.09 -27.11 5.74
CA PRO A 400 -25.38 -26.47 5.98
C PRO A 400 -26.37 -27.25 6.85
N ASP A 401 -26.22 -28.58 6.93
CA ASP A 401 -27.02 -29.44 7.81
C ASP A 401 -26.61 -29.37 9.28
N GLY A 402 -25.60 -28.54 9.61
CA GLY A 402 -25.04 -28.40 10.94
C GLY A 402 -23.96 -29.45 11.27
N ALA A 403 -23.63 -30.35 10.34
CA ALA A 403 -22.56 -31.31 10.55
C ALA A 403 -21.20 -30.60 10.61
N VAL A 404 -20.46 -30.86 11.69
CA VAL A 404 -19.09 -30.40 11.89
C VAL A 404 -18.18 -31.62 12.05
N THR A 405 -17.13 -31.71 11.25
CA THR A 405 -16.16 -32.82 11.30
C THR A 405 -14.76 -32.26 11.41
N THR A 406 -14.03 -32.64 12.47
CA THR A 406 -12.62 -32.27 12.65
C THR A 406 -11.72 -33.43 12.26
N LEU A 407 -10.85 -33.18 11.29
CA LEU A 407 -9.86 -34.12 10.77
C LEU A 407 -8.48 -33.78 11.33
N ARG A 408 -7.66 -34.81 11.55
CA ARG A 408 -6.27 -34.76 12.02
C ARG A 408 -5.34 -35.41 11.00
N ASP A 409 -4.03 -35.40 11.24
CA ASP A 409 -2.98 -35.87 10.32
C ASP A 409 -3.19 -37.24 9.66
N ARG A 410 -3.83 -38.17 10.36
CA ARG A 410 -4.07 -39.54 9.87
C ARG A 410 -5.33 -39.66 9.01
N ASP A 411 -6.14 -38.61 8.99
CA ASP A 411 -7.39 -38.58 8.26
C ASP A 411 -7.18 -38.03 6.85
N VAL A 412 -8.16 -38.31 5.99
CA VAL A 412 -8.20 -37.85 4.60
C VAL A 412 -9.37 -36.88 4.45
N LEU A 413 -9.08 -35.65 4.04
CA LEU A 413 -10.09 -34.68 3.66
C LEU A 413 -10.71 -35.10 2.33
N THR A 414 -12.04 -35.24 2.34
CA THR A 414 -12.86 -35.52 1.15
C THR A 414 -14.05 -34.57 1.13
N VAL A 415 -14.47 -34.18 -0.08
CA VAL A 415 -15.61 -33.28 -0.30
C VAL A 415 -16.44 -33.79 -1.49
N PRO A 416 -17.01 -35.00 -1.41
CA PRO A 416 -17.64 -35.66 -2.56
C PRO A 416 -18.79 -34.85 -3.19
N GLU A 417 -19.48 -34.03 -2.41
CA GLU A 417 -20.56 -33.14 -2.84
C GLU A 417 -20.09 -32.01 -3.78
N LEU A 418 -18.80 -31.65 -3.75
CA LEU A 418 -18.20 -30.65 -4.63
C LEU A 418 -17.18 -31.26 -5.61
N LEU A 419 -16.37 -32.20 -5.13
CA LEU A 419 -15.20 -32.76 -5.78
C LEU A 419 -15.21 -34.30 -5.64
N SER A 420 -16.05 -34.96 -6.42
CA SER A 420 -16.15 -36.42 -6.42
C SER A 420 -14.79 -37.09 -6.70
N GLY A 421 -14.38 -38.00 -5.79
CA GLY A 421 -13.12 -38.74 -5.87
C GLY A 421 -11.86 -37.94 -5.54
N TRP A 422 -11.99 -36.70 -5.06
CA TRP A 422 -10.86 -35.93 -4.55
C TRP A 422 -10.56 -36.32 -3.11
N GLU A 423 -9.30 -36.64 -2.85
CA GLU A 423 -8.78 -37.04 -1.55
C GLU A 423 -7.52 -36.25 -1.23
N LEU A 424 -7.44 -35.73 -0.01
CA LEU A 424 -6.26 -35.02 0.49
C LEU A 424 -5.90 -35.52 1.89
N PRO A 425 -4.81 -36.30 2.06
CA PRO A 425 -4.26 -36.59 3.37
C PRO A 425 -3.98 -35.30 4.14
N VAL A 426 -4.51 -35.15 5.35
CA VAL A 426 -4.37 -33.90 6.13
C VAL A 426 -2.91 -33.57 6.40
N SER A 427 -2.09 -34.59 6.63
CA SER A 427 -0.64 -34.46 6.82
C SER A 427 0.09 -33.77 5.65
N ASN A 428 -0.46 -33.79 4.43
CA ASN A 428 0.16 -33.11 3.28
C ASN A 428 0.07 -31.58 3.37
N LEU A 429 -0.79 -31.04 4.24
CA LEU A 429 -0.95 -29.60 4.44
C LEU A 429 0.24 -28.95 5.15
N TRP A 430 0.96 -29.71 5.96
CA TRP A 430 2.00 -29.18 6.83
C TRP A 430 3.34 -29.08 6.11
N SER A 431 4.16 -28.09 6.48
CA SER A 431 5.49 -27.90 5.89
C SER A 431 6.36 -29.14 6.12
N PRO A 432 6.99 -29.72 5.07
CA PRO A 432 7.90 -30.85 5.23
C PRO A 432 9.15 -30.38 5.95
N MET A 433 9.72 -31.25 6.79
CA MET A 433 11.07 -31.07 7.29
C MET A 433 12.05 -31.63 6.26
N PHE A 434 13.02 -30.83 5.84
CA PHE A 434 14.05 -31.21 4.86
C PHE A 434 15.35 -31.63 5.53
#